data_AF-A0A7K9A4S2-F1
#
_entry.id   AF-A0A7K9A4S2-F1
#
_cell.length_a   1.000
_cell.length_b   1.000
_cell.length_c   1.000
_cell.angle_alpha   90.00
_cell.angle_beta   90.00
_cell.angle_gamma   90.00
#
_symmetry.space_group_name_H-M   'P 1'
#
loop_
_entity.id
_entity.type
_entity.pdbx_description
1 polymer ?
#
loop_
_entity_poly.entity_id
_entity_poly.type
_entity_poly.pdbx_seq_one_letter_code
_entity_poly.pdbx_strand_id
1 'polypeptide(L)' 'GAACSLLAEGSGAGAVSGIVPFTAGGFIYLGTVSVIPEILRNSGPRQALAQLAALLAGVAMMLLIAHYE' A
#
# COMPACT_ATOMS: atom_id res chain seq x y z
N GLY A 1 -0.80 4.66 14.79
CA GLY A 1 -1.46 3.76 13.81
C GLY A 1 -1.90 2.50 14.51
N ALA A 2 -1.05 1.47 14.54
CA ALA A 2 -1.38 0.14 15.10
C ALA A 2 -1.86 0.17 16.57
N ALA A 3 -1.18 0.89 17.47
CA ALA A 3 -1.61 0.99 18.87
C ALA A 3 -3.01 1.64 19.04
N CYS A 4 -3.30 2.71 18.31
CA CYS A 4 -4.64 3.33 18.30
C CYS A 4 -5.69 2.44 17.61
N SER A 5 -5.29 1.65 16.60
CA SER A 5 -6.17 0.70 15.92
C SER A 5 -6.57 -0.45 16.85
N LEU A 6 -5.62 -1.00 17.61
CA LEU A 6 -5.86 -2.07 18.59
C LEU A 6 -6.80 -1.62 19.72
N LEU A 7 -6.70 -0.36 20.15
CA LEU A 7 -7.62 0.22 21.13
C LEU A 7 -9.02 0.49 20.54
N ALA A 8 -9.13 0.66 19.22
CA ALA A 8 -10.37 0.91 18.51
C ALA A 8 -11.06 -0.36 18.00
N GLU A 9 -10.43 -1.54 18.05
CA GLU A 9 -11.07 -2.82 17.69
C GLU A 9 -12.32 -3.15 18.53
N GLY A 10 -12.51 -2.48 19.68
CA GLY A 10 -13.74 -2.53 20.46
C GLY A 10 -14.93 -1.74 19.88
N SER A 11 -14.74 -0.89 18.86
CA SER A 11 -15.78 0.01 18.31
C SER A 11 -16.40 -0.45 16.98
N GLY A 12 -16.65 -1.76 16.82
CA GLY A 12 -17.58 -2.30 15.82
C GLY A 12 -17.15 -2.20 14.34
N ALA A 13 -17.61 -3.18 13.55
CA ALA A 13 -17.27 -3.35 12.13
C ALA A 13 -17.55 -2.11 11.23
N GLY A 14 -18.42 -1.19 11.66
CA GLY A 14 -18.72 0.05 10.94
C GLY A 14 -17.56 1.06 10.90
N ALA A 15 -16.74 1.13 11.94
CA ALA A 15 -15.57 2.02 11.96
C ALA A 15 -14.46 1.50 11.02
N VAL A 16 -14.30 0.18 10.93
CA VAL A 16 -13.32 -0.48 10.05
C VAL A 16 -13.66 -0.23 8.58
N SER A 17 -14.94 -0.32 8.20
CA SER A 17 -15.38 -0.07 6.83
C SER A 17 -15.10 1.36 6.33
N GLY A 18 -15.06 2.35 7.22
CA GLY A 18 -14.73 3.74 6.87
C GLY A 18 -13.24 4.06 6.92
N ILE A 19 -12.46 3.38 7.78
CA ILE A 19 -11.03 3.62 7.97
C ILE A 19 -10.16 2.91 6.93
N VAL A 20 -10.58 1.72 6.46
CA VAL A 20 -9.86 0.96 5.42
C VAL A 20 -9.65 1.78 4.13
N PRO A 21 -10.67 2.42 3.52
CA PRO A 21 -10.46 3.21 2.30
C PRO A 21 -9.57 4.44 2.55
N PHE A 22 -9.63 5.05 3.73
CA PHE A 22 -8.77 6.18 4.08
C PHE A 22 -7.30 5.75 4.23
N THR A 23 -7.06 4.61 4.88
CA THR A 23 -5.71 4.06 5.09
C THR A 23 -5.11 3.55 3.78
N ALA A 24 -5.92 2.88 2.95
CA ALA A 24 -5.54 2.45 1.60
C ALA A 24 -5.19 3.66 0.72
N GLY A 25 -5.99 4.73 0.76
CA GLY A 25 -5.73 5.97 0.03
C GLY A 25 -4.41 6.63 0.41
N GLY A 26 -4.07 6.66 1.71
CA GLY A 26 -2.77 7.18 2.18
C GLY A 26 -1.58 6.36 1.67
N PHE A 27 -1.70 5.03 1.64
CA PHE A 27 -0.66 4.15 1.11
C PHE A 27 -0.48 4.30 -0.41
N ILE A 28 -1.58 4.41 -1.16
CA ILE A 28 -1.55 4.68 -2.61
C ILE A 28 -0.94 6.07 -2.88
N TYR A 29 -1.28 7.09 -2.08
CA TYR A 29 -0.71 8.43 -2.22
C TYR A 29 0.81 8.44 -2.00
N LEU A 30 1.29 7.79 -0.94
CA LEU A 30 2.72 7.64 -0.68
C LEU A 30 3.41 6.85 -1.81
N GLY A 31 2.80 5.76 -2.29
CA GLY A 31 3.33 4.97 -3.39
C GLY A 31 3.37 5.73 -4.74
N THR A 32 2.42 6.62 -5.00
CA THR A 32 2.34 7.33 -6.29
C THR A 32 3.06 8.66 -6.30
N VAL A 33 3.01 9.44 -5.22
CA VAL A 33 3.57 10.80 -5.16
C VAL A 33 4.97 10.82 -4.57
N SER A 34 5.38 9.81 -3.81
CA SER A 34 6.77 9.69 -3.37
C SER A 34 7.53 8.70 -4.23
N VAL A 35 7.03 7.47 -4.42
CA VAL A 35 7.83 6.42 -5.07
C VAL A 35 7.92 6.60 -6.59
N ILE A 36 6.83 6.83 -7.32
CA ILE A 36 6.89 7.04 -8.79
C ILE A 36 7.81 8.21 -9.20
N PRO A 37 7.71 9.43 -8.63
CA PRO A 37 8.59 10.53 -9.00
C PRO A 37 10.03 10.34 -8.53
N GLU A 38 10.27 9.69 -7.39
CA GLU A 38 11.63 9.35 -6.93
C GLU A 38 12.30 8.39 -7.92
N ILE A 39 11.58 7.35 -8.35
CA ILE A 39 12.06 6.38 -9.33
C ILE A 39 12.38 7.06 -10.68
N LEU A 40 11.52 7.97 -11.14
CA LEU A 40 11.69 8.63 -12.44
C LEU A 40 12.81 9.68 -12.45
N ARG A 41 13.12 10.25 -11.29
CA ARG A 41 14.05 11.38 -11.14
C ARG A 41 15.45 10.97 -10.70
N ASN A 42 15.60 9.85 -10.00
CA ASN A 42 16.88 9.35 -9.49
C ASN A 42 17.34 8.01 -10.10
N SER A 43 16.53 7.32 -10.91
CA SER A 43 16.92 6.04 -11.54
C SER A 43 16.84 6.08 -13.07
N GLY A 44 17.78 5.39 -13.74
CA GLY A 44 17.73 5.22 -15.19
C GLY A 44 16.45 4.45 -15.62
N PRO A 45 15.95 4.66 -16.84
CA PRO A 45 14.61 4.18 -17.26
C PRO A 45 14.42 2.67 -17.15
N ARG A 46 15.49 1.87 -17.34
CA ARG A 46 15.45 0.41 -17.13
C ARG A 46 15.34 0.00 -15.66
N GLN A 47 16.04 0.71 -14.77
CA GLN A 47 16.03 0.41 -13.34
C GLN A 47 14.72 0.87 -12.68
N ALA A 48 14.17 1.98 -13.16
CA ALA A 48 12.84 2.43 -12.81
C ALA A 48 11.76 1.39 -13.12
N LEU A 49 11.82 0.80 -14.31
CA LEU A 49 10.88 -0.23 -14.75
C LEU A 49 11.00 -1.52 -13.90
N ALA A 50 12.22 -1.89 -13.51
CA ALA A 50 12.46 -3.02 -12.61
C ALA A 50 11.91 -2.79 -11.19
N GLN A 51 12.02 -1.58 -10.66
CA GLN A 51 11.46 -1.23 -9.34
C GLN A 51 9.93 -1.19 -9.37
N LEU A 52 9.33 -0.68 -10.45
CA LEU A 52 7.87 -0.75 -10.62
C LEU A 52 7.40 -2.20 -10.76
N ALA A 53 8.14 -3.05 -11.47
CA ALA A 53 7.85 -4.47 -11.56
C ALA A 53 7.97 -5.18 -10.20
N ALA A 54 8.96 -4.81 -9.37
CA ALA A 54 9.10 -5.31 -8.01
C ALA A 54 7.95 -4.88 -7.09
N LEU A 55 7.48 -3.62 -7.22
CA LEU A 55 6.30 -3.12 -6.52
C LEU A 55 5.05 -3.93 -6.90
N LEU A 56 4.82 -4.13 -8.20
CA LEU A 56 3.71 -4.95 -8.70
C LEU A 56 3.83 -6.40 -8.27
N ALA A 57 5.04 -6.97 -8.24
CA ALA A 57 5.27 -8.32 -7.74
C ALA A 57 4.93 -8.43 -6.24
N GLY A 58 5.24 -7.42 -5.43
CA GLY A 58 4.83 -7.37 -4.01
C GLY A 58 3.32 -7.33 -3.82
N VAL A 59 2.62 -6.51 -4.62
CA VAL A 59 1.14 -6.47 -4.61
C VAL A 59 0.55 -7.79 -5.09
N ALA A 60 1.11 -8.39 -6.14
CA ALA A 60 0.68 -9.69 -6.64
C ALA A 60 0.89 -10.78 -5.58
N MET A 61 1.98 -10.73 -4.81
CA MET A 61 2.22 -11.64 -3.69
C MET A 61 1.18 -11.46 -2.58
N MET A 62 0.84 -10.23 -2.22
CA MET A 62 -0.24 -9.95 -1.26
C MET A 62 -1.60 -10.46 -1.76
N LEU A 63 -1.93 -10.27 -3.04
CA LEU A 63 -3.16 -10.79 -3.63
C LEU A 63 -3.18 -12.31 -3.68
N LEU A 64 -2.03 -12.93 -3.92
CA LEU A 64 -1.89 -14.38 -3.92
C LEU A 64 -2.18 -14.90 -2.51
N ILE A 65 -1.54 -14.34 -1.48
CA ILE A 65 -1.85 -14.68 -0.08
C ILE A 65 -3.35 -14.50 0.21
N ALA A 66 -3.93 -13.37 -0.18
CA ALA A 66 -5.36 -13.06 0.00
C ALA A 66 -6.32 -14.02 -0.71
N HIS A 67 -5.87 -14.73 -1.74
CA HIS A 67 -6.69 -15.71 -2.46
C HIS A 67 -6.56 -17.13 -1.90
N TYR A 68 -5.43 -17.43 -1.24
CA TYR A 68 -5.18 -18.74 -0.61
C TYR A 68 -5.48 -18.75 0.90
N GLU A 69 -5.78 -17.59 1.51
CA GLU A 69 -6.30 -17.45 2.88
C GLU A 69 -7.82 -17.66 2.99
#